data_AF-A0A453GV15-F1
#
_entry.id   AF-A0A453GV15-F1
#
_cell.length_a   1.000
_cell.length_b   1.000
_cell.length_c   1.000
_cell.angle_alpha   90.00
_cell.angle_beta   90.00
_cell.angle_gamma   90.00
#
_symmetry.space_group_name_H-M   'P 1'
#
loop_
_entity.id
_entity.type
_entity.pdbx_description
1 polymer ?
#
loop_
_entity_poly.entity_id
_entity_poly.type
_entity_poly.pdbx_seq_one_letter_code
_entity_poly.pdbx_strand_id
1 'polypeptide(L)' 'QEFVVRNDMGCGSTIGPILASGVGIRTVDCGIPQLSMHSVREMCGKEDIDTTYKHFKAFFEMFSDIDQKLNVDF' A
#
# COMPACT_ATOMS: atom_id res chain seq x y z
N GLN A 1 3.43 -2.49 -9.80
CA GLN A 1 4.09 -1.18 -10.03
C GLN A 1 4.75 -0.74 -8.73
N GLU A 2 5.78 0.12 -8.81
CA GLU A 2 6.51 0.66 -7.66
C GLU A 2 6.46 2.19 -7.69
N PHE A 3 6.34 2.83 -6.53
CA PHE A 3 6.33 4.29 -6.40
C PHE A 3 7.28 4.73 -5.30
N VAL A 4 8.18 5.65 -5.67
CA VAL A 4 9.09 6.33 -4.75
C VAL A 4 9.21 7.79 -5.19
N VAL A 5 9.26 8.71 -4.23
CA VAL A 5 9.51 10.12 -4.53
C VAL A 5 10.99 10.35 -4.85
N ARG A 6 11.29 11.43 -5.57
CA ARG A 6 12.68 11.84 -5.78
C ARG A 6 13.31 12.24 -4.44
N ASN A 7 14.59 11.92 -4.28
CA ASN A 7 15.35 12.20 -3.06
C ASN A 7 15.41 13.69 -2.67
N ASP A 8 15.21 14.59 -3.63
CA ASP A 8 15.22 16.05 -3.44
C ASP A 8 13.83 16.66 -3.20
N MET A 9 12.79 15.84 -2.99
CA MET A 9 11.43 16.29 -2.70
C MET A 9 10.87 15.65 -1.43
N GLY A 10 10.13 16.43 -0.64
CA GLY A 10 9.34 15.91 0.46
C GLY A 10 8.11 15.14 -0.02
N CYS A 11 7.59 14.25 0.84
CA CYS A 11 6.36 13.51 0.64
C CYS A 11 5.47 13.61 1.87
N GLY A 12 4.16 13.51 1.70
CA GLY A 12 3.24 13.29 2.82
C GLY A 12 3.49 11.92 3.45
N SER A 13 3.33 11.84 4.78
CA SER A 13 3.31 10.56 5.50
C SER A 13 1.94 9.90 5.39
N THR A 14 1.88 8.58 5.58
CA THR A 14 0.65 7.80 5.71
C THR A 14 0.46 7.33 7.16
N ILE A 15 -0.60 6.56 7.40
CA ILE A 15 -0.85 5.88 8.68
C ILE A 15 0.01 4.62 8.87
N GLY A 16 0.62 4.08 7.81
CA GLY A 16 1.38 2.83 7.87
C GLY A 16 2.51 2.84 8.91
N PRO A 17 3.40 3.86 8.90
CA PRO A 17 4.44 4.00 9.94
C PRO A 17 3.87 4.19 11.35
N ILE A 18 2.72 4.86 11.49
CA ILE A 18 2.05 5.08 12.77
C ILE A 18 1.55 3.74 13.34
N LEU A 19 0.91 2.92 12.50
CA LEU A 19 0.42 1.59 12.90
C LEU A 19 1.59 0.65 13.20
N ALA A 20 2.59 0.60 12.34
CA ALA A 20 3.76 -0.27 12.54
C ALA A 20 4.46 0.03 13.88
N SER A 21 4.70 1.30 14.19
CA SER A 21 5.32 1.71 15.46
C SER A 21 4.38 1.58 16.67
N GLY A 22 3.07 1.79 16.49
CA GLY A 22 2.10 1.76 17.57
C GLY A 22 1.74 0.36 18.06
N VAL A 23 1.68 -0.64 17.17
CA VAL A 23 1.28 -2.02 17.51
C VAL A 23 2.31 -3.09 17.20
N GLY A 24 3.44 -2.74 16.56
CA GLY A 24 4.52 -3.69 16.26
C GLY A 24 4.19 -4.66 15.13
N ILE A 25 3.22 -4.34 14.27
CA ILE A 25 2.79 -5.21 13.16
C ILE A 25 3.52 -4.80 11.87
N ARG A 26 4.06 -5.79 11.13
CA ARG A 26 4.64 -5.59 9.80
C ARG A 26 3.60 -4.98 8.87
N THR A 27 3.89 -3.80 8.35
CA THR A 27 2.95 -2.99 7.55
C THR A 27 3.54 -2.70 6.18
N VAL A 28 2.70 -2.77 5.15
CA VAL A 28 3.02 -2.36 3.77
C VAL A 28 2.01 -1.32 3.34
N ASP A 29 2.48 -0.14 2.94
CA ASP A 29 1.65 0.89 2.32
C ASP A 29 1.48 0.60 0.82
N CYS A 30 0.24 0.53 0.37
CA CYS A 30 -0.10 0.37 -1.04
C CYS A 30 -1.39 1.13 -1.38
N GLY A 31 -1.57 1.47 -2.66
CA GLY A 31 -2.73 2.22 -3.12
C GLY A 31 -2.79 2.32 -4.64
N ILE A 32 -3.92 2.80 -5.15
CA ILE A 32 -4.12 3.05 -6.58
C ILE A 32 -3.46 4.37 -7.00
N PRO A 33 -2.92 4.45 -8.23
CA PRO A 33 -2.46 5.71 -8.77
C PRO A 33 -3.65 6.66 -8.99
N GLN A 34 -3.49 7.91 -8.60
CA GLN A 34 -4.44 8.98 -8.88
C GLN A 34 -3.72 10.28 -9.26
N LEU A 35 -4.45 11.16 -9.94
CA LEU A 35 -4.02 12.50 -10.30
C LEU A 35 -4.80 13.54 -9.51
N SER A 36 -4.13 14.66 -9.25
CA SER A 36 -4.71 15.83 -8.58
C SER A 36 -5.15 15.57 -7.13
N MET A 37 -4.40 14.74 -6.38
CA MET A 37 -4.66 14.50 -4.96
C MET A 37 -4.82 15.82 -4.19
N HIS A 38 -5.84 15.92 -3.35
CA HIS A 38 -6.29 17.13 -2.62
C HIS A 38 -7.03 18.19 -3.46
N SER A 39 -7.34 17.92 -4.72
CA SER A 39 -8.25 18.75 -5.52
C SER A 39 -9.71 18.57 -5.08
N VAL A 40 -10.57 19.57 -5.36
CA VAL A 40 -12.04 19.41 -5.27
C VAL A 40 -12.56 18.32 -6.22
N ARG A 41 -11.78 17.98 -7.26
CA ARG A 41 -12.06 16.91 -8.21
C ARG A 41 -10.78 16.15 -8.54
N GLU A 42 -10.70 14.92 -8.07
CA GLU A 42 -9.61 13.96 -8.30
C GLU A 42 -9.93 13.03 -9.49
N MET A 43 -8.91 12.32 -10.00
CA MET A 43 -9.06 11.37 -11.11
C MET A 43 -8.21 10.11 -10.90
N CYS A 44 -8.74 8.93 -11.21
CA CYS A 44 -8.02 7.65 -11.16
C CYS A 44 -8.39 6.75 -12.34
N GLY A 45 -7.62 5.68 -12.57
CA GLY A 45 -7.92 4.69 -13.60
C GLY A 45 -9.09 3.80 -13.20
N LYS A 46 -10.02 3.58 -14.13
CA LYS A 46 -11.18 2.70 -13.91
C LYS A 46 -10.77 1.25 -13.62
N GLU A 47 -9.70 0.77 -14.25
CA GLU A 47 -9.21 -0.60 -14.11
C GLU A 47 -8.43 -0.82 -12.80
N ASP A 48 -7.89 0.26 -12.22
CA ASP A 48 -7.17 0.19 -10.94
C ASP A 48 -8.10 -0.27 -9.81
N ILE A 49 -9.39 0.08 -9.89
CA ILE A 49 -10.39 -0.34 -8.90
C ILE A 49 -10.59 -1.87 -8.90
N ASP A 50 -10.77 -2.47 -10.07
CA ASP A 50 -10.94 -3.93 -10.20
C ASP A 50 -9.66 -4.67 -9.82
N THR A 51 -8.51 -4.13 -10.21
CA THR A 51 -7.20 -4.69 -9.87
C THR A 51 -6.96 -4.67 -8.37
N THR A 52 -7.24 -3.54 -7.69
CA THR A 52 -7.11 -3.41 -6.23
C THR A 52 -8.09 -4.30 -5.48
N TYR A 53 -9.33 -4.43 -5.96
CA TYR A 53 -10.28 -5.37 -5.39
C TYR A 53 -9.73 -6.80 -5.41
N LYS A 54 -9.24 -7.25 -6.56
CA LYS A 54 -8.62 -8.59 -6.71
C LYS A 54 -7.38 -8.74 -5.82
N HIS A 55 -6.57 -7.68 -5.71
CA HIS A 55 -5.36 -7.69 -4.88
C HIS A 55 -5.68 -7.87 -3.40
N PHE A 56 -6.61 -7.09 -2.85
CA PHE A 56 -7.00 -7.24 -1.44
C PHE A 56 -7.75 -8.54 -1.18
N LYS A 57 -8.57 -9.01 -2.12
CA LYS A 57 -9.18 -10.34 -2.02
C LYS A 57 -8.12 -11.43 -1.92
N ALA A 58 -7.12 -11.43 -2.79
CA ALA A 58 -6.02 -12.38 -2.76
C ALA A 58 -5.21 -12.29 -1.45
N PHE A 59 -5.00 -11.07 -0.91
CA PHE A 59 -4.37 -10.89 0.40
C PHE A 59 -5.16 -11.63 1.49
N PHE A 60 -6.47 -11.42 1.59
CA PHE A 60 -7.29 -12.10 2.61
C PHE A 60 -7.40 -13.61 2.41
N GLU A 61 -7.30 -14.10 1.18
CA GLU A 61 -7.40 -15.54 0.87
C GLU A 61 -6.06 -16.28 1.03
N MET A 62 -4.93 -15.65 0.71
CA MET A 62 -3.64 -16.35 0.53
C MET A 62 -2.54 -15.92 1.51
N PHE A 63 -2.70 -14.79 2.22
CA PHE A 63 -1.60 -14.21 2.99
C PHE A 63 -1.05 -15.14 4.07
N SER A 64 -1.92 -15.83 4.83
CA SER A 64 -1.47 -16.72 5.92
C SER A 64 -0.55 -17.85 5.42
N ASP A 65 -0.83 -18.43 4.26
CA ASP A 65 -0.02 -19.51 3.67
C ASP A 65 1.33 -19.01 3.14
N ILE A 66 1.37 -17.75 2.70
CA ILE A 66 2.59 -17.10 2.22
C ILE A 66 3.45 -16.69 3.42
N ASP A 67 2.84 -16.11 4.45
CA ASP A 67 3.54 -15.60 5.62
C ASP A 67 4.23 -16.70 6.42
N GLN A 68 3.61 -17.89 6.51
CA GLN A 68 4.24 -19.07 7.13
C GLN A 68 5.54 -19.53 6.45
N LYS A 69 5.73 -19.19 5.17
CA LYS A 69 6.92 -19.58 4.40
C LYS A 69 8.05 -18.55 4.54
N LEU A 70 7.80 -17.42 5.18
CA LEU A 70 8.75 -16.33 5.28
C LEU A 70 9.73 -16.60 6.44
N ASN A 71 11.02 -16.65 6.14
CA ASN A 71 12.08 -16.67 7.14
C ASN A 71 13.03 -15.50 6.87
N VAL A 72 12.88 -14.44 7.66
CA VAL A 72 13.63 -13.17 7.51
C VAL A 72 14.22 -12.65 8.82
N ASP A 73 13.83 -13.26 9.94
CA ASP A 73 14.34 -12.96 11.27
C ASP A 73 15.22 -14.14 11.73
N PHE A 74 16.26 -13.86 12.51
CA PHE A 74 17.29 -14.83 12.92
C PHE A 74 16.83 -15.83 13.99
#